data_AF-A0A2N6A9S7-F1
#
_entry.id   AF-A0A2N6A9S7-F1
#
_cell.length_a   1.000
_cell.length_b   1.000
_cell.length_c   1.000
_cell.angle_alpha   90.00
_cell.angle_beta   90.00
_cell.angle_gamma   90.00
#
_symmetry.space_group_name_H-M   'P 1'
#
loop_
_entity.id
_entity.type
_entity.pdbx_description
1 polymer ?
#
loop_
_entity_poly.entity_id
_entity_poly.type
_entity_poly.pdbx_seq_one_letter_code
_entity_poly.pdbx_strand_id
1 'polypeptide(L)'
;MRSKTNVLGVNKRLFIYLVGIALTFCIFIFLLSINLIGYSVKEKCKIAQDKYAGDCVESLISYLDDEKNGYYSRNSAIWALGQLGDERAMPVLNKYHTGYNGEVINRSEALSQLEIERAIGYMEGNLNITKFFWLTEDDIASKKSE
;
A
#
# COMPACT_ATOMS: atom_id res chain seq x y z
N MET A 1 16.54 23.89 51.40
CA MET A 1 15.15 23.59 50.97
C MET A 1 15.21 22.65 49.77
N ARG A 2 14.92 21.36 49.95
CA ARG A 2 14.90 20.38 48.84
C ARG A 2 13.48 19.85 48.71
N SER A 3 12.73 20.42 47.75
CA SER A 3 11.38 20.00 47.39
C SER A 3 11.43 18.54 46.91
N LYS A 4 10.72 17.65 47.60
CA LYS A 4 10.46 16.30 47.12
C LYS A 4 9.46 16.43 45.97
N THR A 5 9.92 16.25 44.74
CA THR A 5 9.03 15.99 43.62
C THR A 5 8.36 14.64 43.87
N ASN A 6 7.12 14.68 44.34
CA ASN A 6 6.23 13.53 44.33
C ASN A 6 5.94 13.20 42.86
N VAL A 7 6.78 12.36 42.26
CA VAL A 7 6.45 11.67 41.02
C VAL A 7 5.28 10.75 41.38
N LEU A 8 4.09 11.11 40.90
CA LEU A 8 2.83 10.42 41.20
C LEU A 8 3.01 8.90 41.09
N GLY A 9 2.81 8.20 42.21
CA GLY A 9 2.73 6.74 42.24
C GLY A 9 1.47 6.28 41.52
N VAL A 10 1.55 6.12 40.20
CA VAL A 10 0.43 5.60 39.39
C VAL A 10 0.09 4.20 39.90
N ASN A 11 -1.16 4.00 40.31
CA ASN A 11 -1.65 2.70 40.77
C ASN A 11 -1.41 1.65 39.69
N LYS A 12 -0.78 0.51 40.03
CA LYS A 12 -0.50 -0.57 39.06
C LYS A 12 -1.74 -0.99 38.25
N ARG A 13 -2.92 -1.02 38.89
CA ARG A 13 -4.20 -1.29 38.24
C ARG A 13 -4.60 -0.20 37.23
N LEU A 14 -4.43 1.08 37.59
CA LEU A 14 -4.69 2.21 36.69
C LEU A 14 -3.73 2.18 35.49
N PHE A 15 -2.46 1.87 35.72
CA PHE A 15 -1.47 1.70 34.65
C PHE A 15 -1.87 0.60 33.67
N ILE A 16 -2.31 -0.57 34.16
CA ILE A 16 -2.80 -1.67 33.31
C ILE A 16 -4.00 -1.23 32.47
N TYR A 17 -4.98 -0.50 33.04
CA TYR A 17 -6.12 -0.01 32.28
C TYR A 17 -5.72 0.99 31.19
N LEU A 18 -4.81 1.92 31.50
CA LEU A 18 -4.32 2.89 30.52
C LEU A 18 -3.60 2.21 29.35
N VAL A 19 -2.76 1.20 29.63
CA VAL A 19 -2.09 0.41 28.60
C VAL A 19 -3.11 -0.36 27.75
N GLY A 20 -4.12 -0.99 28.37
CA GLY A 20 -5.17 -1.71 27.65
C GLY A 20 -5.99 -0.82 26.72
N ILE A 21 -6.37 0.39 27.18
CA ILE A 21 -7.08 1.38 26.36
C ILE A 21 -6.21 1.83 25.19
N ALA A 22 -4.94 2.14 25.44
CA ALA A 22 -4.01 2.54 24.40
C ALA A 22 -3.84 1.44 23.34
N LEU A 23 -3.66 0.17 23.76
CA LEU A 23 -3.57 -0.96 22.84
C LEU A 23 -4.83 -1.13 22.00
N THR A 24 -6.01 -1.03 22.60
CA THR A 24 -7.29 -1.12 21.90
C THR A 24 -7.44 -0.02 20.85
N PHE A 25 -7.06 1.21 21.22
CA PHE A 25 -7.08 2.36 20.31
C PHE A 25 -6.08 2.20 19.15
N CYS A 26 -4.86 1.72 19.43
CA CYS A 26 -3.87 1.42 18.40
C CYS A 26 -4.36 0.35 17.41
N ILE A 27 -4.99 -0.72 17.91
CA ILE A 27 -5.59 -1.76 17.06
C ILE A 27 -6.70 -1.17 16.20
N PHE A 28 -7.57 -0.33 16.78
CA PHE A 28 -8.65 0.30 16.02
C PHE A 28 -8.12 1.21 14.90
N ILE A 29 -7.12 2.05 15.18
CA ILE A 29 -6.46 2.87 14.14
C ILE A 29 -5.87 1.98 13.05
N PHE A 30 -5.16 0.92 13.43
CA PHE A 30 -4.56 0.00 12.48
C PHE A 30 -5.60 -0.65 11.55
N LEU A 31 -6.71 -1.13 12.11
CA LEU A 31 -7.82 -1.70 11.33
C LEU A 31 -8.47 -0.66 10.41
N LEU A 32 -8.67 0.57 10.88
CA LEU A 32 -9.19 1.66 10.04
C LEU A 32 -8.22 1.97 8.88
N SER A 33 -6.92 2.03 9.14
CA SER A 33 -5.92 2.27 8.11
C SER A 33 -5.94 1.20 7.01
N ILE A 34 -6.07 -0.08 7.37
CA ILE A 34 -6.20 -1.17 6.40
C ILE A 34 -7.43 -0.95 5.51
N ASN A 35 -8.58 -0.63 6.11
CA ASN A 35 -9.81 -0.41 5.33
C ASN A 35 -9.67 0.77 4.33
N LEU A 36 -8.99 1.84 4.72
CA LEU A 36 -8.77 3.01 3.86
C LEU A 36 -7.86 2.71 2.67
N ILE A 37 -6.74 2.00 2.91
CA ILE A 37 -5.82 1.62 1.83
C ILE A 37 -6.54 0.68 0.85
N GLY A 38 -7.36 -0.22 1.37
CA GLY A 38 -8.08 -1.20 0.55
C GLY A 38 -9.15 -0.62 -0.33
N TYR A 39 -9.89 0.33 0.21
CA TYR A 39 -10.81 1.12 -0.58
C TYR A 39 -10.10 1.80 -1.76
N SER A 40 -8.95 2.43 -1.50
CA SER A 40 -8.14 3.08 -2.54
C SER A 40 -7.66 2.10 -3.61
N VAL A 41 -7.11 0.94 -3.22
CA VAL A 41 -6.65 -0.09 -4.17
C VAL A 41 -7.81 -0.59 -5.04
N LYS A 42 -8.95 -0.94 -4.43
CA LYS A 42 -10.16 -1.38 -5.15
C LYS A 42 -10.68 -0.33 -6.11
N GLU A 43 -10.66 0.94 -5.70
CA GLU A 43 -11.05 2.06 -6.56
C GLU A 43 -10.13 2.13 -7.79
N LYS A 44 -8.80 2.00 -7.62
CA LYS A 44 -7.85 2.01 -8.75
C LYS A 44 -7.99 0.79 -9.65
N CYS A 45 -8.23 -0.40 -9.09
CA CYS A 45 -8.57 -1.59 -9.87
C CYS A 45 -9.77 -1.31 -10.77
N LYS A 46 -10.86 -0.81 -10.21
CA LYS A 46 -12.10 -0.55 -10.95
C LYS A 46 -11.91 0.48 -12.07
N ILE A 47 -11.24 1.60 -11.76
CA ILE A 47 -10.91 2.64 -12.76
C ILE A 47 -10.11 2.04 -13.93
N ALA A 48 -9.22 1.08 -13.65
CA ALA A 48 -8.45 0.42 -14.68
C ALA A 48 -9.28 -0.60 -15.48
N GLN A 49 -10.07 -1.43 -14.81
CA GLN A 49 -10.97 -2.41 -15.42
C GLN A 49 -12.06 -1.77 -16.29
N ASP A 50 -12.47 -0.54 -15.98
CA ASP A 50 -13.42 0.23 -16.81
C ASP A 50 -12.82 0.60 -18.18
N LYS A 51 -11.49 0.61 -18.33
CA LYS A 51 -10.78 0.99 -19.57
C LYS A 51 -10.04 -0.15 -20.25
N TYR A 52 -9.57 -1.13 -19.49
CA TYR A 52 -8.72 -2.22 -19.95
C TYR A 52 -9.31 -3.55 -19.52
N ALA A 53 -9.19 -4.58 -20.37
CA ALA A 53 -9.61 -5.92 -20.05
C ALA A 53 -8.66 -6.60 -19.04
N GLY A 54 -9.14 -7.70 -18.44
CA GLY A 54 -8.37 -8.52 -17.50
C GLY A 54 -8.79 -8.33 -16.05
N ASP A 55 -8.08 -9.03 -15.16
CA ASP A 55 -8.25 -8.86 -13.72
C ASP A 55 -7.69 -7.51 -13.22
N CYS A 56 -7.73 -7.27 -11.89
CA CYS A 56 -7.23 -6.00 -11.35
C CYS A 56 -5.75 -5.76 -11.71
N VAL A 57 -4.91 -6.79 -11.65
CA VAL A 57 -3.47 -6.63 -11.90
C VAL A 57 -3.21 -6.39 -13.39
N GLU A 58 -3.84 -7.18 -14.26
CA GLU A 58 -3.69 -7.04 -15.72
C GLU A 58 -4.18 -5.68 -16.24
N SER A 59 -5.32 -5.23 -15.73
CA SER A 59 -5.87 -3.91 -16.09
C SER A 59 -4.99 -2.77 -15.55
N LEU A 60 -4.46 -2.86 -14.33
CA LEU A 60 -3.53 -1.87 -13.78
C LEU A 60 -2.19 -1.84 -14.54
N ILE A 61 -1.67 -3.00 -14.97
CA ILE A 61 -0.48 -3.09 -15.84
C ILE A 61 -0.75 -2.34 -17.14
N SER A 62 -1.89 -2.62 -17.79
CA SER A 62 -2.29 -1.96 -19.03
C SER A 62 -2.48 -0.44 -18.84
N TYR A 63 -3.05 -0.03 -17.70
CA TYR A 63 -3.24 1.36 -17.35
C TYR A 63 -1.92 2.12 -17.20
N LEU A 64 -0.93 1.49 -16.57
CA LEU A 64 0.43 2.03 -16.43
C LEU A 64 1.15 2.10 -17.79
N ASP A 65 0.98 1.10 -18.65
CA ASP A 65 1.70 1.03 -19.93
C ASP A 65 1.13 1.96 -21.01
N ASP A 66 -0.13 2.38 -20.88
CA ASP A 66 -0.74 3.35 -21.80
C ASP A 66 -0.29 4.79 -21.53
N GLU A 67 0.60 5.29 -22.38
CA GLU A 67 1.13 6.66 -22.30
C GLU A 67 0.10 7.75 -22.56
N LYS A 68 -1.11 7.42 -23.04
CA LYS A 68 -2.22 8.38 -23.12
C LYS A 68 -2.78 8.73 -21.75
N ASN A 69 -2.57 7.88 -20.74
CA ASN A 69 -2.93 8.21 -19.37
C ASN A 69 -1.91 9.21 -18.79
N GLY A 70 -2.42 10.26 -18.13
CA GLY A 70 -1.55 11.24 -17.47
C GLY A 70 -0.73 10.61 -16.33
N TYR A 71 0.45 11.18 -16.05
CA TYR A 71 1.39 10.70 -15.04
C TYR A 71 0.75 10.50 -13.67
N TYR A 72 -0.16 11.38 -13.25
CA TYR A 72 -0.85 11.22 -11.96
C TYR A 72 -1.61 9.89 -11.87
N SER A 73 -2.31 9.51 -12.94
CA SER A 73 -3.09 8.27 -12.96
C SER A 73 -2.18 7.05 -13.09
N ARG A 74 -1.11 7.14 -13.89
CA ARG A 74 -0.10 6.08 -14.02
C ARG A 74 0.66 5.85 -12.70
N ASN A 75 1.01 6.91 -11.98
CA ASN A 75 1.58 6.83 -10.63
C ASN A 75 0.61 6.21 -9.61
N SER A 76 -0.69 6.45 -9.76
CA SER A 76 -1.70 5.78 -8.93
C SER A 76 -1.75 4.27 -9.22
N ALA A 77 -1.59 3.87 -10.49
CA ALA A 77 -1.49 2.47 -10.87
C ALA A 77 -0.22 1.81 -10.31
N ILE A 78 0.94 2.47 -10.41
CA ILE A 78 2.21 1.99 -9.80
C ILE A 78 2.02 1.72 -8.31
N TRP A 79 1.45 2.67 -7.57
CA TRP A 79 1.20 2.51 -6.14
C TRP A 79 0.28 1.33 -5.84
N ALA A 80 -0.83 1.18 -6.58
CA ALA A 80 -1.77 0.09 -6.39
C ALA A 80 -1.13 -1.28 -6.71
N LEU A 81 -0.35 -1.38 -7.79
CA LEU A 81 0.44 -2.58 -8.12
C LEU A 81 1.42 -2.94 -6.99
N GLY A 82 2.08 -1.95 -6.40
CA GLY A 82 2.94 -2.15 -5.22
C GLY A 82 2.18 -2.67 -4.01
N GLN A 83 0.97 -2.14 -3.73
CA GLN A 83 0.13 -2.65 -2.64
C GLN A 83 -0.26 -4.11 -2.85
N LEU A 84 -0.66 -4.48 -4.07
CA LEU A 84 -1.05 -5.84 -4.45
C LEU A 84 0.13 -6.81 -4.37
N GLY A 85 1.34 -6.38 -4.76
CA GLY A 85 2.55 -7.20 -4.71
C GLY A 85 2.45 -8.48 -5.54
N ASP A 86 1.71 -8.42 -6.66
CA ASP A 86 1.62 -9.49 -7.65
C ASP A 86 2.80 -9.39 -8.63
N GLU A 87 3.58 -10.47 -8.73
CA GLU A 87 4.81 -10.54 -9.54
C GLU A 87 4.54 -10.35 -11.04
N ARG A 88 3.30 -10.53 -11.51
CA ARG A 88 2.92 -10.25 -12.91
C ARG A 88 3.19 -8.80 -13.31
N ALA A 89 3.27 -7.87 -12.35
CA ALA A 89 3.59 -6.47 -12.60
C ALA A 89 5.10 -6.16 -12.75
N MET A 90 5.98 -7.10 -12.39
CA MET A 90 7.44 -6.91 -12.46
C MET A 90 7.93 -6.46 -13.85
N PRO A 91 7.48 -7.03 -14.99
CA PRO A 91 7.98 -6.63 -16.30
C PRO A 91 7.70 -5.15 -16.62
N VAL A 92 6.48 -4.66 -16.33
CA VAL A 92 6.11 -3.26 -16.62
C VAL A 92 6.78 -2.29 -15.65
N LEU A 93 6.94 -2.67 -14.38
CA LEU A 93 7.65 -1.83 -13.41
C LEU A 93 9.13 -1.68 -13.78
N ASN A 94 9.80 -2.78 -14.13
CA ASN A 94 11.19 -2.77 -14.59
C ASN A 94 11.37 -1.99 -15.90
N LYS A 95 10.41 -2.04 -16.83
CA LYS A 95 10.42 -1.23 -18.06
C LYS A 95 10.55 0.27 -17.76
N TYR A 96 9.90 0.75 -16.70
CA TYR A 96 9.88 2.17 -16.32
C TYR A 96 10.84 2.54 -15.18
N HIS A 97 11.58 1.58 -14.65
CA HIS A 97 12.55 1.80 -13.58
C HIS A 97 13.88 2.29 -14.16
N THR A 98 14.24 3.54 -13.85
CA THR A 98 15.51 4.16 -14.27
C THR A 98 16.49 4.35 -13.10
N GLY A 99 16.16 3.77 -11.94
CA GLY A 99 16.85 4.01 -10.68
C GLY A 99 16.30 5.23 -9.93
N TYR A 100 16.30 5.15 -8.60
CA TYR A 100 15.93 6.25 -7.71
C TYR A 100 17.19 6.97 -7.21
N ASN A 101 17.22 8.29 -7.39
CA ASN A 101 18.33 9.16 -7.01
C ASN A 101 18.02 10.03 -5.78
N GLY A 102 16.92 9.78 -5.07
CA GLY A 102 16.50 10.60 -3.93
C GLY A 102 15.56 11.77 -4.28
N GLU A 103 15.24 11.97 -5.56
CA GLU A 103 14.42 13.10 -6.00
C GLU A 103 12.92 12.90 -5.74
N VAL A 104 12.30 13.90 -5.12
CA VAL A 104 10.84 13.98 -5.03
C VAL A 104 10.31 14.61 -6.31
N ILE A 105 9.63 13.80 -7.12
CA ILE A 105 9.08 14.26 -8.41
C ILE A 105 7.67 14.81 -8.27
N ASN A 106 7.31 15.74 -9.17
CA ASN A 106 5.92 16.12 -9.37
C ASN A 106 5.18 14.96 -10.05
N ARG A 107 4.21 14.36 -9.33
CA ARG A 107 3.44 13.19 -9.80
C ARG A 107 2.63 13.45 -11.07
N SER A 108 2.46 14.72 -11.46
CA SER A 108 1.77 15.12 -12.69
C SER A 108 2.71 15.26 -13.89
N GLU A 109 4.03 15.24 -13.68
CA GLU A 109 5.04 15.53 -14.72
C GLU A 109 5.94 14.33 -15.06
N ALA A 110 6.06 13.36 -14.14
CA ALA A 110 6.90 12.17 -14.34
C ALA A 110 6.37 10.96 -13.58
N LEU A 111 6.88 9.77 -13.93
CA LEU A 111 6.68 8.57 -13.13
C LEU A 111 7.56 8.58 -11.89
N SER A 112 7.01 8.16 -10.76
CA SER A 112 7.69 8.17 -9.47
C SER A 112 8.65 6.99 -9.34
N GLN A 113 9.95 7.24 -9.52
CA GLN A 113 10.99 6.22 -9.34
C GLN A 113 11.00 5.63 -7.93
N LEU A 114 10.71 6.45 -6.90
CA LEU A 114 10.54 5.97 -5.53
C LEU A 114 9.40 4.93 -5.39
N GLU A 115 8.25 5.19 -6.01
CA GLU A 115 7.10 4.26 -5.92
C GLU A 115 7.36 3.01 -6.76
N ILE A 116 8.05 3.13 -7.91
CA ILE A 116 8.47 1.99 -8.74
C ILE A 116 9.45 1.10 -7.96
N GLU A 117 10.50 1.69 -7.36
CA GLU A 117 11.49 0.97 -6.55
C GLU A 117 10.83 0.26 -5.36
N ARG A 118 9.90 0.93 -4.67
CA ARG A 118 9.13 0.32 -3.58
C ARG A 118 8.27 -0.84 -4.05
N ALA A 119 7.55 -0.67 -5.16
CA ALA A 119 6.69 -1.71 -5.72
C ALA A 119 7.50 -2.95 -6.12
N ILE A 120 8.64 -2.76 -6.79
CA ILE A 120 9.59 -3.84 -7.12
C ILE A 120 10.09 -4.50 -5.83
N GLY A 121 10.55 -3.72 -4.85
CA GLY A 121 11.04 -4.25 -3.59
C GLY A 121 10.01 -5.12 -2.86
N TYR A 122 8.73 -4.74 -2.87
CA TYR A 122 7.65 -5.55 -2.29
C TYR A 122 7.47 -6.91 -2.99
N MET A 123 7.75 -6.99 -4.28
CA MET A 123 7.70 -8.24 -5.06
C MET A 123 8.96 -9.08 -4.87
N GLU A 124 10.11 -8.45 -4.59
CA GLU A 124 11.38 -9.12 -4.28
C GLU A 124 11.49 -9.64 -2.83
N GLY A 125 10.43 -9.49 -2.04
CA GLY A 125 10.36 -10.02 -0.67
C GLY A 125 10.63 -9.00 0.43
N ASN A 126 10.74 -7.71 0.12
CA ASN A 126 10.67 -6.68 1.15
C ASN A 126 9.30 -6.74 1.84
N LEU A 127 9.28 -6.42 3.14
CA LEU A 127 8.08 -6.54 3.95
C LEU A 127 6.92 -5.68 3.39
N ASN A 128 5.98 -6.34 2.71
CA ASN A 128 4.70 -5.77 2.31
C ASN A 128 3.59 -6.34 3.21
N ILE A 129 3.36 -5.67 4.35
CA ILE A 129 2.31 -6.08 5.29
C ILE A 129 0.89 -5.90 4.73
N THR A 130 0.70 -5.14 3.64
CA THR A 130 -0.64 -4.87 3.10
C THR A 130 -1.12 -5.95 2.13
N LYS A 131 -0.20 -6.65 1.45
CA LYS A 131 -0.51 -7.76 0.52
C LYS A 131 -1.50 -8.79 1.07
N PHE A 132 -1.36 -9.18 2.33
CA PHE A 132 -2.24 -10.17 2.98
C PHE A 132 -3.71 -9.74 3.02
N PHE A 133 -3.99 -8.43 3.00
CA PHE A 133 -5.35 -7.90 3.12
C PHE A 133 -6.06 -7.71 1.77
N TRP A 134 -5.33 -7.73 0.65
CA TRP A 134 -5.91 -7.51 -0.70
C TRP A 134 -6.24 -8.77 -1.46
N LEU A 135 -5.62 -9.90 -1.10
CA LEU A 135 -6.02 -11.19 -1.63
C LEU A 135 -7.43 -11.49 -1.11
N THR A 136 -8.44 -11.22 -1.94
CA THR A 136 -9.81 -11.56 -1.63
C THR A 136 -10.05 -13.04 -1.93
N GLU A 137 -11.10 -13.62 -1.35
CA GLU A 137 -11.48 -15.02 -1.54
C GLU A 137 -11.72 -15.35 -3.04
N ASP A 138 -12.13 -14.34 -3.82
CA ASP A 138 -12.32 -14.42 -5.27
C ASP A 138 -10.99 -14.61 -6.05
N ASP A 139 -9.88 -14.01 -5.58
CA ASP A 139 -8.55 -14.16 -6.18
C ASP A 139 -7.92 -15.55 -5.90
N ILE A 140 -8.35 -16.20 -4.81
CA ILE A 140 -7.93 -17.57 -4.45
C ILE A 140 -8.71 -18.60 -5.27
N ALA A 141 -9.97 -18.30 -5.60
CA ALA A 141 -10.83 -19.18 -6.39
C ALA A 141 -10.37 -19.28 -7.86
N SER A 142 -9.95 -18.18 -8.48
CA SER A 142 -9.45 -18.16 -9.88
C SER A 142 -8.13 -18.93 -10.04
N LYS A 143 -7.25 -18.87 -9.04
CA LYS A 143 -5.97 -19.60 -9.04
C LYS A 143 -6.11 -21.12 -8.85
N LYS A 144 -7.29 -21.59 -8.45
CA LYS A 144 -7.58 -23.02 -8.23
C LYS A 144 -8.21 -23.71 -9.46
N SER A 145 -8.52 -22.93 -10.51
CA SER A 145 -9.10 -23.40 -11.77
C SER A 145 -8.11 -23.54 -12.93
N GLU A 146 -6.83 -23.25 -12.70
CA GLU A 146 -5.69 -23.65 -13.56
C GLU A 146 -4.95 -24.84 -12.97
#